data_AF-A0A938MDY6-F1
#
_entry.id   AF-A0A938MDY6-F1
#
_cell.length_a   1.000
_cell.length_b   1.000
_cell.length_c   1.000
_cell.angle_alpha   90.00
_cell.angle_beta   90.00
_cell.angle_gamma   90.00
#
_symmetry.space_group_name_H-M   'P 1'
#
loop_
_entity.id
_entity.type
_entity.pdbx_description
1 polymer ?
#
loop_
_entity_poly.entity_id
_entity_poly.type
_entity_poly.pdbx_seq_one_letter_code
_entity_poly.pdbx_strand_id
1 'polypeptide(L)'
;MQDAKGITRELTFLARRTGEDELTLLSRALQLGLNTLFTRTAEQSFIDGEISREEAVSILTERRVQEIEYAKQALTQDIARGFNR
;
A
#
# COMPACT_ATOMS: atom_id res chain seq x y z
N MET A 1 10.55 20.82 -11.31
CA MET A 1 9.17 21.20 -11.70
C MET A 1 8.73 20.42 -12.96
N GLN A 2 8.87 19.08 -12.95
CA GLN A 2 8.46 18.20 -14.06
C GLN A 2 7.15 17.44 -13.75
N ASP A 3 6.73 17.39 -12.48
CA ASP A 3 5.61 16.53 -12.02
C ASP A 3 4.23 17.10 -12.37
N ALA A 4 4.10 18.43 -12.50
CA ALA A 4 2.82 19.06 -12.78
C ALA A 4 2.24 18.72 -14.18
N LYS A 5 3.09 18.36 -15.16
CA LYS A 5 2.61 18.02 -16.52
C LYS A 5 1.97 16.64 -16.61
N GLY A 6 2.30 15.70 -15.70
CA GLY A 6 1.74 14.35 -15.69
C GLY A 6 0.30 14.32 -15.19
N ILE A 7 0.09 14.88 -14.00
CA ILE A 7 -1.20 14.82 -13.29
C ILE A 7 -2.32 15.50 -14.10
N THR A 8 -2.06 16.67 -14.70
CA THR A 8 -3.07 17.38 -15.51
C THR A 8 -3.43 16.60 -16.77
N ARG A 9 -2.47 15.91 -17.41
CA ARG A 9 -2.73 15.06 -18.58
C ARG A 9 -3.58 13.84 -18.19
N GLU A 10 -3.26 13.20 -17.08
CA GLU A 10 -4.00 12.05 -16.56
C GLU A 10 -5.43 12.43 -16.15
N LEU A 11 -5.61 13.56 -15.46
CA LEU A 11 -6.93 14.10 -15.12
C LEU A 11 -7.75 14.43 -16.37
N THR A 12 -7.15 15.08 -17.36
CA THR A 12 -7.82 15.38 -18.63
C THR A 12 -8.28 14.09 -19.33
N PHE A 13 -7.42 13.06 -19.33
CA PHE A 13 -7.74 11.76 -19.90
C PHE A 13 -8.93 11.11 -19.17
N LEU A 14 -8.90 11.10 -17.84
CA LEU A 14 -9.97 10.54 -17.00
C LEU A 14 -11.28 11.30 -17.14
N ALA A 15 -11.27 12.63 -17.11
CA ALA A 15 -12.46 13.47 -17.28
C ALA A 15 -13.15 13.20 -18.62
N ARG A 16 -12.37 13.13 -19.71
CA ARG A 16 -12.90 12.82 -21.05
C ARG A 16 -13.52 11.43 -21.14
N ARG A 17 -13.00 10.44 -20.41
CA ARG A 17 -13.45 9.05 -20.51
C ARG A 17 -14.62 8.71 -19.59
N THR A 18 -14.67 9.35 -18.42
CA THR A 18 -15.66 9.09 -17.37
C THR A 18 -16.83 10.08 -17.40
N GLY A 19 -16.63 11.27 -17.98
CA GLY A 19 -17.59 12.37 -17.91
C GLY A 19 -17.65 13.06 -16.54
N GLU A 20 -16.79 12.67 -15.60
CA GLU A 20 -16.69 13.29 -14.28
C GLU A 20 -15.86 14.58 -14.34
N ASP A 21 -16.19 15.53 -13.46
CA ASP A 21 -15.41 16.76 -13.29
C ASP A 21 -14.08 16.52 -12.56
N GLU A 22 -13.14 17.44 -12.74
CA GLU A 22 -11.78 17.30 -12.21
C GLU A 22 -11.74 17.23 -10.67
N LEU A 23 -12.62 17.92 -9.95
CA LEU A 23 -12.63 17.91 -8.48
C LEU A 23 -13.11 16.56 -7.95
N THR A 24 -14.12 15.96 -8.59
CA THR A 24 -14.59 14.61 -8.28
C THR A 24 -13.47 13.58 -8.49
N LEU A 25 -12.76 13.68 -9.63
CA LEU A 25 -11.65 12.79 -9.94
C LEU A 25 -10.48 12.95 -8.96
N LEU A 26 -10.11 14.17 -8.63
CA LEU A 26 -9.07 14.47 -7.64
C LEU A 26 -9.42 13.94 -6.25
N SER A 27 -10.67 14.14 -5.81
CA SER A 27 -11.14 13.65 -4.51
C SER A 27 -11.06 12.13 -4.43
N ARG A 28 -11.49 11.44 -5.49
CA ARG A 28 -11.37 9.98 -5.59
C ARG A 28 -9.91 9.52 -5.62
N ALA A 29 -9.06 10.17 -6.42
CA ALA A 29 -7.64 9.86 -6.49
C ALA A 29 -6.96 10.02 -5.13
N LEU A 30 -7.29 11.09 -4.39
CA LEU A 30 -6.78 11.34 -3.05
C LEU A 30 -7.21 10.25 -2.07
N GLN A 31 -8.49 9.87 -2.06
CA GLN A 31 -8.98 8.78 -1.20
C GLN A 31 -8.27 7.45 -1.48
N LEU A 32 -8.13 7.09 -2.76
CA LEU A 32 -7.42 5.87 -3.17
C LEU A 32 -5.94 5.92 -2.79
N GLY A 33 -5.30 7.07 -2.99
CA GLY A 33 -3.91 7.30 -2.63
C GLY A 33 -3.67 7.21 -1.13
N LEU A 34 -4.51 7.85 -0.33
CA LEU A 34 -4.44 7.80 1.13
C LEU A 34 -4.66 6.39 1.66
N ASN A 35 -5.67 5.67 1.15
CA ASN A 35 -5.91 4.29 1.56
C ASN A 35 -4.71 3.37 1.23
N THR A 36 -4.13 3.55 0.03
CA THR A 36 -2.94 2.81 -0.40
C THR A 36 -1.73 3.12 0.48
N LEU A 37 -1.49 4.41 0.75
CA LEU A 37 -0.37 4.85 1.59
C LEU A 37 -0.53 4.33 3.02
N PHE A 38 -1.71 4.50 3.61
CA PHE A 38 -2.03 4.04 4.96
C PHE A 38 -1.82 2.54 5.12
N THR A 39 -2.34 1.73 4.18
CA THR A 39 -2.18 0.27 4.19
C THR A 39 -0.69 -0.11 4.13
N ARG A 40 0.07 0.46 3.19
CA ARG A 40 1.52 0.16 3.06
C ARG A 40 2.32 0.55 4.28
N THR A 41 2.03 1.71 4.87
CA THR A 41 2.68 2.15 6.10
C THR A 41 2.38 1.19 7.25
N ALA A 42 1.12 0.77 7.43
CA ALA A 42 0.76 -0.19 8.46
C ALA A 42 1.42 -1.56 8.24
N GLU A 43 1.51 -2.05 7.00
CA GLU A 43 2.24 -3.29 6.68
C GLU A 43 3.71 -3.18 7.07
N GLN A 44 4.37 -2.07 6.72
CA GLN A 44 5.77 -1.85 7.03
C GLN A 44 6.00 -1.75 8.54
N SER A 45 5.20 -0.95 9.25
CA SER A 45 5.28 -0.83 10.70
C SER A 45 5.05 -2.17 11.41
N PHE A 46 4.18 -3.04 10.89
CA PHE A 46 4.02 -4.40 11.44
C PHE A 46 5.26 -5.28 11.17
N ILE A 47 5.82 -5.23 9.95
CA ILE A 47 7.04 -5.96 9.58
C ILE A 47 8.20 -5.58 10.50
N ASP A 48 8.36 -4.28 10.75
CA ASP A 48 9.40 -3.67 11.56
C ASP A 48 9.15 -3.83 13.07
N GLY A 49 7.96 -4.27 13.47
CA GLY A 49 7.58 -4.51 14.87
C GLY A 49 7.24 -3.23 15.64
N GLU A 50 6.94 -2.15 14.93
CA GLU A 50 6.52 -0.87 15.53
C GLU A 50 5.08 -0.91 16.06
N ILE A 51 4.23 -1.77 15.47
CA ILE A 51 2.84 -2.01 15.92
C ILE A 51 2.63 -3.47 16.31
N SER A 52 1.72 -3.71 17.25
CA SER A 52 1.40 -5.07 17.69
C SER A 52 0.62 -5.84 16.63
N ARG A 53 0.54 -7.16 16.81
CA ARG A 53 -0.31 -8.01 15.95
C ARG A 53 -1.77 -7.61 16.06
N GLU A 54 -2.28 -7.36 17.26
CA GLU A 54 -3.67 -6.94 17.49
C GLU A 54 -3.98 -5.62 16.77
N GLU A 55 -3.05 -4.66 16.85
CA GLU A 55 -3.17 -3.38 16.15
C GLU A 55 -3.14 -3.58 14.62
N ALA A 56 -2.19 -4.36 14.11
CA ALA A 56 -2.10 -4.69 12.69
C ALA A 56 -3.36 -5.41 12.18
N VAL A 57 -3.96 -6.32 12.95
CA VAL A 57 -5.21 -7.00 12.58
C VAL A 57 -6.38 -6.02 12.49
N SER A 58 -6.43 -5.03 13.37
CA SER A 58 -7.47 -4.00 13.36
C SER A 58 -7.40 -3.09 12.12
N ILE A 59 -6.21 -2.92 11.54
CA ILE A 59 -5.94 -2.06 10.38
C ILE A 59 -6.00 -2.85 9.06
N LEU A 60 -5.30 -3.99 9.00
CA LEU A 60 -5.01 -4.73 7.77
C LEU A 60 -5.88 -5.97 7.56
N THR A 61 -6.66 -6.37 8.56
CA THR A 61 -7.35 -7.67 8.69
C THR A 61 -6.44 -8.85 9.06
N GLU A 62 -7.03 -9.84 9.74
CA GLU A 62 -6.37 -11.08 10.17
C GLU A 62 -5.69 -11.82 9.01
N ARG A 63 -6.38 -11.98 7.87
CA ARG A 63 -5.83 -12.67 6.70
C ARG A 63 -4.54 -12.01 6.20
N ARG A 64 -4.51 -10.67 6.15
CA ARG A 64 -3.34 -9.95 5.64
C ARG A 64 -2.15 -10.06 6.59
N VAL A 65 -2.40 -9.98 7.89
CA VAL A 65 -1.37 -10.18 8.92
C VAL A 65 -0.76 -11.57 8.80
N GLN A 66 -1.58 -12.62 8.64
CA GLN A 66 -1.11 -13.99 8.46
C GLN A 66 -0.25 -14.16 7.19
N GLU A 67 -0.61 -13.50 6.08
CA GLU A 67 0.20 -13.52 4.85
C GLU A 67 1.60 -12.92 5.07
N ILE A 68 1.68 -11.82 5.81
CA ILE A 68 2.95 -11.14 6.14
C ILE A 68 3.80 -12.02 7.06
N GLU A 69 3.19 -12.59 8.12
CA GLU A 69 3.86 -13.50 9.05
C GLU A 69 4.43 -14.72 8.31
N TYR A 70 3.64 -15.33 7.42
CA TYR A 70 4.08 -16.44 6.59
C TYR A 70 5.26 -16.06 5.68
N ALA A 71 5.19 -14.91 4.99
CA ALA A 71 6.26 -14.44 4.13
C ALA A 71 7.56 -14.18 4.92
N LYS A 72 7.46 -13.58 6.11
CA LYS A 72 8.60 -13.32 7.02
C LYS A 72 9.24 -14.64 7.48
N GLN A 73 8.44 -15.64 7.82
CA GLN A 73 8.93 -16.96 8.21
C GLN A 73 9.62 -17.68 7.05
N ALA A 74 9.03 -17.67 5.85
CA ALA A 74 9.62 -18.28 4.66
C ALA A 74 10.99 -17.66 4.33
N LEU A 75 11.09 -16.33 4.35
CA LEU A 75 12.36 -15.62 4.14
C LEU A 75 13.41 -16.00 5.20
N THR A 76 13.01 -16.09 6.46
CA THR A 76 13.92 -16.48 7.56
C THR A 76 14.48 -17.89 7.35
N GLN A 77 13.65 -18.83 6.90
CA GLN A 77 14.07 -20.20 6.59
C GLN A 77 15.02 -20.25 5.39
N ASP A 78 14.74 -19.47 4.34
CA ASP A 78 15.61 -19.43 3.16
C ASP A 78 16.98 -18.82 3.46
N ILE A 79 17.01 -17.76 4.28
CA ILE A 79 18.26 -17.19 4.80
C ILE A 79 19.03 -18.24 5.60
N ALA A 80 18.39 -18.94 6.54
CA ALA A 80 19.03 -19.97 7.35
C ALA A 80 19.59 -21.14 6.50
N ARG A 81 18.89 -21.53 5.43
CA ARG A 81 19.38 -22.54 4.46
C ARG A 81 20.56 -22.03 3.65
N GLY A 82 20.57 -20.75 3.29
CA GLY A 82 21.67 -20.11 2.55
C GLY A 82 22.96 -20.00 3.37
N PHE A 83 22.85 -19.81 4.69
CA PHE A 83 24.01 -19.76 5.60
C PHE A 83 24.56 -21.14 6.01
N ASN A 84 23.83 -22.23 5.78
CA ASN A 84 24.27 -23.60 6.07
C ASN A 84 24.91 -24.30 4.86
N ARG A 85 25.36 -23.55 3.84
CA ARG A 85 26.15 -24.01 2.70
C ARG A 85 27.54 -23.38 2.72
#